data_AF-A0A8S3V6H9-F1
#
_entry.id   AF-A0A8S3V6H9-F1
#
_cell.length_a   1.000
_cell.length_b   1.000
_cell.length_c   1.000
_cell.angle_alpha   90.00
_cell.angle_beta   90.00
_cell.angle_gamma   90.00
#
_symmetry.space_group_name_H-M   'P 1'
#
loop_
_entity.id
_entity.type
_entity.pdbx_description
1 polymer ?
#
loop_
_entity_poly.entity_id
_entity_poly.type
_entity_poly.pdbx_seq_one_letter_code
_entity_poly.pdbx_strand_id
1 'polypeptide(L)'
;MITSGEECSNIIVRLGGFHTQMSFWAVLWIMSGSGLKEVLELIYAPNAVTHMLYGKAVSRAVRGFMLVDTALHTLMTNEIFGHNVLEEHENEINHSPSIEHPLLTEACELYEHLHEEKISLQDALESQTLQAVQELLQKKRNKLKQSRTSKLWLLFLDMVAILKRFLIAERTGDWLLHLSTLKEMLPYLAASGHNLYTKSAYFYLSQMQNLESDHPDIHAHFMNGKHVVRRSD
;
A
#
# COMPACT_ATOMS: atom_id res chain seq x y z
N MET A 1 -11.64 -29.73 13.25
CA MET A 1 -12.17 -28.57 14.00
C MET A 1 -11.44 -28.61 15.34
N ILE A 2 -10.49 -27.70 15.59
CA ILE A 2 -9.86 -27.65 16.92
C ILE A 2 -10.88 -26.94 17.80
N THR A 3 -11.70 -27.71 18.51
CA THR A 3 -12.61 -27.19 19.53
C THR A 3 -11.75 -26.84 20.73
N SER A 4 -11.43 -25.55 20.88
CA SER A 4 -10.86 -25.03 22.13
C SER A 4 -11.89 -25.23 23.24
N GLY A 5 -11.47 -25.76 24.40
CA GLY A 5 -12.34 -25.95 25.57
C GLY A 5 -12.95 -24.62 26.07
N GLU A 6 -13.98 -24.71 26.93
CA GLU A 6 -14.74 -23.56 27.46
C GLU A 6 -13.86 -22.42 28.01
N GLU A 7 -12.64 -22.71 28.49
CA GLU A 7 -11.66 -21.73 28.98
C GLU A 7 -11.19 -20.71 27.92
N CYS A 8 -11.21 -21.06 26.64
CA CYS A 8 -10.78 -20.16 25.55
C CYS A 8 -11.93 -19.36 24.92
N SER A 9 -13.18 -19.57 25.35
CA SER A 9 -14.34 -18.86 24.80
C SER A 9 -14.27 -17.33 24.97
N ASN A 10 -13.51 -16.87 25.98
CA ASN A 10 -13.31 -15.45 26.28
C ASN A 10 -11.97 -14.89 25.78
N ILE A 11 -11.24 -15.62 24.91
CA ILE A 11 -9.95 -15.17 24.38
C ILE A 11 -10.12 -14.76 22.92
N ILE A 12 -9.96 -13.46 22.66
CA ILE A 12 -9.92 -12.91 21.30
C ILE A 12 -8.48 -12.88 20.79
N VAL A 13 -8.21 -13.70 19.77
CA VAL A 13 -6.89 -13.77 19.14
C VAL A 13 -6.76 -12.69 18.06
N ARG A 14 -5.74 -11.84 18.21
CA ARG A 14 -5.39 -10.81 17.22
C ARG A 14 -4.25 -11.28 16.33
N LEU A 15 -4.43 -11.17 15.00
CA LEU A 15 -3.37 -11.53 14.06
C LEU A 15 -2.20 -10.54 14.13
N GLY A 16 -0.98 -11.06 14.30
CA GLY A 16 0.22 -10.25 14.40
C GLY A 16 0.54 -9.51 13.10
N GLY A 17 0.44 -8.18 13.13
CA GLY A 17 0.63 -7.35 11.93
C GLY A 17 2.00 -7.50 11.26
N PHE A 18 3.06 -7.76 12.05
CA PHE A 18 4.39 -8.02 11.50
C PHE A 18 4.44 -9.27 10.61
N HIS A 19 3.79 -10.36 11.03
CA HIS A 19 3.73 -11.59 10.24
C HIS A 19 2.77 -11.45 9.05
N THR A 20 1.69 -10.69 9.19
CA THR A 20 0.78 -10.35 8.09
C THR A 20 1.52 -9.64 6.96
N GLN A 21 2.24 -8.54 7.24
CA GLN A 21 3.02 -7.85 6.21
C GLN A 21 4.09 -8.75 5.60
N MET A 22 4.76 -9.57 6.42
CA MET A 22 5.81 -10.48 5.97
C MET A 22 5.27 -11.48 4.94
N SER A 23 4.13 -12.10 5.26
CA SER A 23 3.48 -13.04 4.36
C SER A 23 2.97 -12.35 3.11
N PHE A 24 2.34 -11.18 3.25
CA PHE A 24 1.80 -10.44 2.10
C PHE A 24 2.92 -9.99 1.14
N TRP A 25 4.10 -9.63 1.65
CA TRP A 25 5.25 -9.32 0.79
C TRP A 25 5.80 -10.53 0.05
N ALA A 26 5.86 -11.68 0.72
CA ALA A 26 6.33 -12.91 0.08
C ALA A 26 5.43 -13.32 -1.11
N VAL A 27 4.17 -12.88 -1.15
CA VAL A 27 3.29 -13.03 -2.32
C VAL A 27 3.91 -12.43 -3.57
N LEU A 28 4.70 -11.34 -3.48
CA LEU A 28 5.33 -10.72 -4.65
C LEU A 28 6.30 -11.64 -5.40
N TRP A 29 6.63 -12.82 -4.85
CA TRP A 29 7.26 -13.89 -5.60
C TRP A 29 6.49 -14.32 -6.86
N ILE A 30 5.16 -14.09 -6.91
CA ILE A 30 4.36 -14.30 -8.14
C ILE A 30 4.86 -13.47 -9.34
N MET A 31 5.65 -12.43 -9.08
CA MET A 31 6.30 -11.60 -10.09
C MET A 31 7.70 -12.09 -10.47
N SER A 32 8.08 -13.32 -10.11
CA SER A 32 9.35 -13.91 -10.54
C SER A 32 9.49 -13.86 -12.07
N GLY A 33 10.64 -13.39 -12.56
CA GLY A 33 10.90 -13.22 -13.99
C GLY A 33 10.27 -11.96 -14.63
N SER A 34 9.66 -11.07 -13.84
CA SER A 34 9.08 -9.81 -14.35
C SER A 34 10.08 -8.66 -14.54
N GLY A 35 11.31 -8.80 -14.05
CA GLY A 35 12.27 -7.70 -13.90
C GLY A 35 12.31 -7.07 -12.51
N LEU A 36 11.37 -7.41 -11.59
CA LEU A 36 11.33 -6.82 -10.25
C LEU A 36 12.62 -7.07 -9.44
N LYS A 37 13.20 -8.27 -9.57
CA LYS A 37 14.46 -8.61 -8.89
C LYS A 37 15.59 -7.72 -9.40
N GLU A 38 15.72 -7.63 -10.72
CA GLU A 38 16.75 -6.87 -11.42
C GLU A 38 16.67 -5.37 -11.08
N VAL A 39 15.46 -4.80 -11.03
CA VAL A 39 15.24 -3.41 -10.61
C VAL A 39 15.69 -3.19 -9.17
N LEU A 40 15.37 -4.12 -8.26
CA LEU A 40 15.80 -4.02 -6.86
C LEU A 40 17.32 -4.21 -6.70
N GLU A 41 17.95 -4.99 -7.58
CA GLU A 41 19.40 -5.23 -7.58
C GLU A 41 20.20 -4.00 -8.04
N LEU A 42 19.55 -2.97 -8.62
CA LEU A 42 20.18 -1.68 -8.88
C LEU A 42 20.57 -0.93 -7.61
N ILE A 43 19.86 -1.18 -6.50
CA ILE A 43 20.01 -0.44 -5.23
C ILE A 43 20.40 -1.35 -4.04
N TYR A 44 20.22 -2.66 -4.16
CA TYR A 44 20.53 -3.64 -3.12
C TYR A 44 21.38 -4.78 -3.67
N ALA A 45 22.26 -5.35 -2.84
CA ALA A 45 23.04 -6.52 -3.23
C ALA A 45 22.14 -7.75 -3.52
N PRO A 46 22.50 -8.64 -4.47
CA PRO A 46 21.67 -9.78 -4.88
C PRO A 46 21.17 -10.69 -3.75
N ASN A 47 22.04 -10.97 -2.76
CA ASN A 47 21.68 -11.75 -1.58
C ASN A 47 20.63 -11.04 -0.71
N ALA A 48 20.70 -9.71 -0.61
CA ALA A 48 19.71 -8.92 0.13
C ALA A 48 18.36 -8.94 -0.58
N VAL A 49 18.33 -8.75 -1.90
CA VAL A 49 17.10 -8.82 -2.72
C VAL A 49 16.44 -10.19 -2.60
N THR A 50 17.23 -11.25 -2.65
CA THR A 50 16.72 -12.62 -2.44
C THR A 50 16.00 -12.75 -1.10
N HIS A 51 16.59 -12.25 -0.01
CA HIS A 51 15.93 -12.23 1.30
C HIS A 51 14.72 -11.31 1.37
N MET A 52 14.69 -10.20 0.61
CA MET A 52 13.54 -9.31 0.52
C MET A 52 12.35 -10.02 -0.14
N LEU A 53 12.57 -10.70 -1.28
CA LEU A 53 11.53 -11.40 -2.03
C LEU A 53 10.96 -12.61 -1.27
N TYR A 54 11.76 -13.27 -0.43
CA TYR A 54 11.28 -14.32 0.49
C TYR A 54 10.61 -13.79 1.77
N GLY A 55 10.43 -12.48 1.91
CA GLY A 55 9.87 -11.85 3.11
C GLY A 55 10.79 -11.90 4.34
N LYS A 56 12.03 -12.38 4.22
CA LYS A 56 12.97 -12.52 5.36
C LYS A 56 13.67 -11.21 5.73
N ALA A 57 13.69 -10.23 4.83
CA ALA A 57 14.29 -8.92 5.06
C ALA A 57 13.23 -7.79 4.98
N VAL A 58 12.20 -7.87 5.84
CA VAL A 58 10.99 -7.03 5.79
C VAL A 58 11.27 -5.52 5.66
N SER A 59 12.12 -4.96 6.52
CA SER A 59 12.42 -3.51 6.48
C SER A 59 13.02 -3.06 5.13
N ARG A 60 13.97 -3.85 4.60
CA ARG A 60 14.54 -3.58 3.27
C ARG A 60 13.50 -3.77 2.17
N ALA A 61 12.68 -4.83 2.26
CA ALA A 61 11.62 -5.12 1.31
C ALA A 61 10.62 -3.96 1.22
N VAL A 62 10.13 -3.46 2.37
CA VAL A 62 9.23 -2.31 2.44
C VAL A 62 9.82 -1.10 1.72
N ARG A 63 11.07 -0.73 2.04
CA ARG A 63 11.74 0.41 1.40
C ARG A 63 11.93 0.20 -0.10
N GLY A 64 12.42 -0.97 -0.51
CA GLY A 64 12.66 -1.29 -1.92
C GLY A 64 11.38 -1.24 -2.75
N PHE A 65 10.30 -1.87 -2.28
CA PHE A 65 9.03 -1.86 -3.01
C PHE A 65 8.38 -0.47 -3.05
N MET A 66 8.53 0.35 -2.00
CA MET A 66 8.10 1.76 -2.04
C MET A 66 8.87 2.57 -3.09
N LEU A 67 10.18 2.34 -3.23
CA LEU A 67 10.98 3.01 -4.27
C LEU A 67 10.55 2.60 -5.68
N VAL A 68 10.29 1.31 -5.90
CA VAL A 68 9.77 0.81 -7.19
C VAL A 68 8.39 1.40 -7.48
N ASP A 69 7.49 1.42 -6.49
CA ASP A 69 6.17 2.03 -6.62
C ASP A 69 6.24 3.53 -6.96
N THR A 70 7.11 4.28 -6.29
CA THR A 70 7.35 5.69 -6.61
C THR A 70 7.88 5.85 -8.02
N ALA A 71 8.91 5.08 -8.42
CA ALA A 71 9.49 5.16 -9.75
C ALA A 71 8.45 4.91 -10.86
N LEU A 72 7.58 3.91 -10.67
CA LEU A 72 6.51 3.61 -11.62
C LEU A 72 5.45 4.73 -11.69
N HIS A 73 5.07 5.32 -10.55
CA HIS A 73 4.17 6.48 -10.53
C HIS A 73 4.81 7.71 -11.18
N THR A 74 6.11 7.94 -10.96
CA THR A 74 6.86 9.01 -11.63
C THR A 74 6.89 8.81 -13.14
N LEU A 75 7.22 7.61 -13.63
CA LEU A 75 7.15 7.30 -15.07
C LEU A 75 5.75 7.55 -15.65
N MET A 76 4.71 7.12 -14.94
CA MET A 76 3.33 7.30 -15.38
C MET A 76 2.92 8.78 -15.44
N THR A 77 3.29 9.57 -14.43
CA THR A 77 2.99 11.00 -14.35
C THR A 77 3.79 11.81 -15.35
N ASN A 78 5.08 11.49 -15.57
CA ASN A 78 5.90 12.07 -16.62
C ASN A 78 5.26 11.89 -18.00
N GLU A 79 4.76 10.68 -18.31
CA GLU A 79 4.06 10.43 -19.57
C GLU A 79 2.69 11.12 -19.70
N ILE A 80 2.04 11.50 -18.59
CA ILE A 80 0.76 12.21 -18.60
C ILE A 80 0.98 13.72 -18.76
N PHE A 81 1.91 14.28 -17.99
CA PHE A 81 2.08 15.73 -17.84
C PHE A 81 3.26 16.29 -18.62
N GLY A 82 4.09 15.43 -19.22
CA GLY A 82 5.25 15.86 -20.02
C GLY A 82 6.43 16.37 -19.18
N HIS A 83 6.42 16.16 -17.86
CA HIS A 83 7.51 16.53 -16.98
C HIS A 83 8.60 15.45 -17.04
N ASN A 84 9.80 15.75 -17.54
CA ASN A 84 10.91 14.80 -17.55
C ASN A 84 11.71 14.90 -16.24
N VAL A 85 11.15 14.36 -15.13
CA VAL A 85 11.88 14.28 -13.84
C VAL A 85 13.21 13.52 -13.95
N LEU A 86 13.36 12.67 -14.97
CA LEU A 86 14.60 11.92 -15.23
C LEU A 86 15.71 12.75 -15.90
N GLU A 87 15.37 13.85 -16.60
CA GLU A 87 16.35 14.70 -17.27
C GLU A 87 16.93 15.78 -16.35
N GLU A 88 16.25 16.10 -15.25
CA GLU A 88 16.70 17.08 -14.26
C GLU A 88 17.92 16.61 -13.47
N HIS A 89 18.14 15.30 -13.34
CA HIS A 89 19.30 14.75 -12.64
C HIS A 89 20.56 14.58 -13.49
N GLU A 90 20.46 14.60 -14.83
CA GLU A 90 21.63 14.54 -15.73
C GLU A 90 22.07 15.92 -16.23
N ASN A 91 21.21 16.94 -16.17
CA ASN A 91 21.48 18.27 -16.72
C ASN A 91 21.44 19.38 -15.66
N GLU A 92 22.43 19.42 -14.76
CA GLU A 92 22.74 20.63 -13.97
C GLU A 92 23.25 21.81 -14.84
N ILE A 93 23.34 21.66 -16.18
CA ILE A 93 23.97 22.65 -17.06
C ILE A 93 23.01 23.30 -18.07
N ASN A 94 21.81 22.76 -18.31
CA ASN A 94 20.86 23.36 -19.25
C ASN A 94 19.44 23.39 -18.66
N HIS A 95 19.10 24.51 -18.00
CA HIS A 95 17.71 24.88 -17.72
C HIS A 95 16.94 25.04 -19.04
N SER A 96 16.40 23.95 -19.57
CA SER A 96 15.22 24.04 -20.42
C SER A 96 14.07 24.52 -19.54
N PRO A 97 13.23 25.47 -19.98
CA PRO A 97 12.09 25.90 -19.19
C PRO A 97 11.21 24.67 -18.97
N SER A 98 11.03 24.29 -17.71
CA SER A 98 10.00 23.34 -17.30
C SER A 98 8.69 23.85 -17.88
N ILE A 99 8.13 23.16 -18.87
CA ILE A 99 6.78 23.42 -19.32
C ILE A 99 5.90 22.88 -18.19
N GLU A 100 5.66 23.71 -17.19
CA GLU A 100 4.75 23.36 -16.11
C GLU A 100 3.37 23.15 -16.71
N HIS A 101 2.88 21.92 -16.62
CA HIS A 101 1.56 21.56 -17.08
C HIS A 101 0.55 22.33 -16.21
N PRO A 102 -0.40 23.12 -16.76
CA PRO A 102 -1.28 23.99 -15.97
C PRO A 102 -2.01 23.25 -14.83
N LEU A 103 -2.45 22.03 -15.10
CA LEU A 103 -3.11 21.19 -14.09
C LEU A 103 -2.20 20.78 -12.92
N LEU A 104 -0.88 20.64 -13.14
CA LEU A 104 0.08 20.39 -12.06
C LEU A 104 0.27 21.63 -11.20
N THR A 105 0.36 22.82 -11.81
CA THR A 105 0.43 24.09 -11.08
C THR A 105 -0.82 24.26 -10.19
N GLU A 106 -2.01 24.06 -10.75
CA GLU A 106 -3.26 24.08 -9.97
C GLU A 106 -3.27 23.04 -8.84
N ALA A 107 -2.76 21.82 -9.09
CA ALA A 107 -2.70 20.78 -8.08
C ALA A 107 -1.72 21.12 -6.93
N CYS A 108 -0.61 21.78 -7.24
CA CYS A 108 0.33 22.30 -6.24
C CYS A 108 -0.33 23.40 -5.40
N GLU A 109 -0.99 24.38 -6.01
CA GLU A 109 -1.72 25.43 -5.30
C GLU A 109 -2.82 24.85 -4.40
N LEU A 110 -3.57 23.86 -4.88
CA LEU A 110 -4.56 23.15 -4.09
C LEU A 110 -3.94 22.47 -2.86
N TYR A 111 -2.79 21.81 -3.03
CA TYR A 111 -2.06 21.19 -1.94
C TYR A 111 -1.57 22.22 -0.91
N GLU A 112 -1.01 23.34 -1.37
CA GLU A 112 -0.56 24.43 -0.49
C GLU A 112 -1.72 25.02 0.30
N HIS A 113 -2.85 25.29 -0.35
CA HIS A 113 -4.06 25.75 0.33
C HIS A 113 -4.57 24.75 1.38
N LEU A 114 -4.51 23.44 1.11
CA LEU A 114 -4.88 22.42 2.09
C LEU A 114 -3.87 22.36 3.25
N HIS A 115 -2.57 22.45 2.95
CA HIS A 115 -1.51 22.40 3.95
C HIS A 115 -1.53 23.60 4.90
N GLU A 116 -1.86 24.78 4.37
CA GLU A 116 -2.02 26.02 5.14
C GLU A 116 -3.41 26.16 5.77
N GLU A 117 -4.24 25.11 5.72
CA GLU A 117 -5.59 25.07 6.29
C GLU A 117 -6.54 26.16 5.73
N LYS A 118 -6.25 26.69 4.53
CA LYS A 118 -7.10 27.67 3.82
C LYS A 118 -8.37 27.04 3.24
N ILE A 119 -8.32 25.74 2.95
CA ILE A 119 -9.46 24.93 2.50
C ILE A 119 -9.56 23.68 3.37
N SER A 120 -10.76 23.11 3.48
CA SER A 120 -10.94 21.83 4.17
C SER A 120 -10.51 20.65 3.28
N LEU A 121 -10.29 19.49 3.91
CA LEU A 121 -10.07 18.24 3.17
C LEU A 121 -11.23 17.91 2.22
N GLN A 122 -12.47 18.21 2.63
CA GLN A 122 -13.64 17.95 1.79
C GLN A 122 -13.62 18.82 0.52
N ASP A 123 -13.27 20.10 0.66
CA ASP A 123 -13.15 21.02 -0.48
C ASP A 123 -12.06 20.55 -1.45
N ALA A 124 -10.92 20.09 -0.92
CA ALA A 124 -9.84 19.55 -1.75
C ALA A 124 -10.26 18.27 -2.50
N LEU A 125 -10.99 17.38 -1.84
CA LEU A 125 -11.52 16.14 -2.44
C LEU A 125 -12.55 16.40 -3.54
N GLU A 126 -13.35 17.45 -3.40
CA GLU A 126 -14.38 17.85 -4.37
C GLU A 126 -13.85 18.76 -5.49
N SER A 127 -12.59 19.22 -5.39
CA SER A 127 -12.00 20.12 -6.37
C SER A 127 -11.96 19.52 -7.79
N GLN A 128 -12.25 20.37 -8.79
CA GLN A 128 -12.19 19.98 -10.19
C GLN A 128 -10.77 19.58 -10.61
N THR A 129 -9.75 20.24 -10.05
CA THR A 129 -8.33 19.93 -10.27
C THR A 129 -7.99 18.50 -9.85
N LEU A 130 -8.38 18.09 -8.63
CA LEU A 130 -8.12 16.73 -8.16
C LEU A 130 -8.89 15.69 -9.00
N GLN A 131 -10.15 15.97 -9.33
CA GLN A 131 -10.95 15.09 -10.19
C GLN A 131 -10.30 14.91 -11.57
N ALA A 132 -9.84 16.00 -12.19
CA ALA A 132 -9.15 15.95 -13.48
C ALA A 132 -7.85 15.13 -13.42
N VAL A 133 -7.04 15.29 -12.36
CA VAL A 133 -5.83 14.48 -12.15
C VAL A 133 -6.19 13.00 -11.99
N GLN A 134 -7.22 12.68 -11.20
CA GLN A 134 -7.69 11.30 -11.01
C GLN A 134 -8.18 10.68 -12.32
N GLU A 135 -8.94 11.43 -13.14
CA GLU A 135 -9.42 10.98 -14.44
C GLU A 135 -8.28 10.68 -15.41
N LEU A 136 -7.26 11.54 -15.48
CA LEU A 136 -6.09 11.34 -16.33
C LEU A 136 -5.30 10.09 -15.92
N LEU A 137 -5.04 9.93 -14.62
CA LEU A 137 -4.39 8.74 -14.07
C LEU A 137 -5.19 7.48 -14.38
N GLN A 138 -6.51 7.51 -14.21
CA GLN A 138 -7.36 6.36 -14.47
C GLN A 138 -7.41 6.01 -15.96
N LYS A 139 -7.50 7.00 -16.84
CA LYS A 139 -7.41 6.82 -18.29
C LYS A 139 -6.08 6.20 -18.69
N LYS A 140 -4.98 6.66 -18.09
CA LYS A 140 -3.64 6.10 -18.34
C LYS A 140 -3.54 4.65 -17.88
N ARG A 141 -3.97 4.31 -16.66
CA ARG A 141 -4.01 2.92 -16.19
C ARG A 141 -4.85 2.04 -17.12
N ASN A 142 -6.02 2.51 -17.56
CA ASN A 142 -6.87 1.75 -18.48
C ASN A 142 -6.20 1.48 -19.83
N LYS A 143 -5.44 2.44 -20.38
CA LYS A 143 -4.62 2.23 -21.58
C LYS A 143 -3.51 1.21 -21.33
N LEU A 144 -2.79 1.31 -20.20
CA LEU A 144 -1.71 0.40 -19.83
C LEU A 144 -2.20 -1.05 -19.67
N LYS A 145 -3.44 -1.26 -19.21
CA LYS A 145 -4.05 -2.59 -19.13
C LYS A 145 -4.16 -3.32 -20.47
N GLN A 146 -3.82 -2.73 -21.62
CA GLN A 146 -3.77 -3.45 -22.89
C GLN A 146 -2.59 -4.44 -22.96
N SER A 147 -1.49 -4.19 -22.24
CA SER A 147 -0.32 -5.07 -22.21
C SER A 147 -0.34 -6.02 -21.01
N ARG A 148 0.05 -7.28 -21.22
CA ARG A 148 0.18 -8.29 -20.14
C ARG A 148 1.20 -7.85 -19.08
N THR A 149 2.34 -7.32 -19.52
CA THR A 149 3.40 -6.85 -18.62
C THR A 149 2.91 -5.68 -17.78
N SER A 150 2.26 -4.70 -18.40
CA SER A 150 1.72 -3.54 -17.68
C SER A 150 0.62 -3.94 -16.69
N LYS A 151 -0.25 -4.91 -17.02
CA LYS A 151 -1.21 -5.47 -16.04
C LYS A 151 -0.52 -6.03 -14.80
N LEU A 152 0.59 -6.75 -14.98
CA LEU A 152 1.35 -7.33 -13.87
C LEU A 152 1.96 -6.24 -12.97
N TRP A 153 2.50 -5.17 -13.57
CA TRP A 153 3.03 -4.04 -12.79
C TRP A 153 1.94 -3.18 -12.15
N LEU A 154 0.75 -3.06 -12.75
CA LEU A 154 -0.39 -2.45 -12.09
C LEU A 154 -0.85 -3.27 -10.87
N LEU A 155 -0.84 -4.61 -10.98
CA LEU A 155 -1.11 -5.48 -9.84
C LEU A 155 -0.11 -5.26 -8.68
N PHE A 156 1.17 -5.05 -9.01
CA PHE A 156 2.19 -4.67 -8.04
C PHE A 156 1.84 -3.37 -7.31
N LEU A 157 1.47 -2.32 -8.05
CA LEU A 157 1.07 -1.03 -7.46
C LEU A 157 -0.15 -1.19 -6.54
N ASP A 158 -1.16 -1.98 -6.96
CA ASP A 158 -2.35 -2.25 -6.15
C ASP A 158 -1.97 -2.97 -4.84
N MET A 159 -1.08 -3.97 -4.90
CA MET A 159 -0.56 -4.66 -3.71
C MET A 159 0.20 -3.72 -2.78
N VAL A 160 1.12 -2.91 -3.32
CA VAL A 160 1.89 -1.93 -2.52
C VAL A 160 0.95 -0.91 -1.88
N ALA A 161 -0.09 -0.45 -2.57
CA ALA A 161 -1.09 0.47 -2.05
C ALA A 161 -1.91 -0.12 -0.89
N ILE A 162 -2.33 -1.39 -0.98
CA ILE A 162 -2.99 -2.10 0.12
C ILE A 162 -2.08 -2.13 1.34
N LEU A 163 -0.81 -2.44 1.15
CA LEU A 163 0.10 -2.55 2.27
C LEU A 163 0.44 -1.18 2.89
N LYS A 164 0.63 -0.13 2.10
CA LYS A 164 0.84 1.23 2.65
C LYS A 164 -0.27 1.58 3.62
N ARG A 165 -1.53 1.31 3.25
CA ARG A 165 -2.69 1.51 4.13
C ARG A 165 -2.69 0.58 5.35
N PHE A 166 -2.30 -0.68 5.19
CA PHE A 166 -2.14 -1.59 6.34
C PHE A 166 -1.08 -1.08 7.32
N LEU A 167 0.06 -0.59 6.85
CA LEU A 167 1.11 -0.02 7.69
C LEU A 167 0.64 1.26 8.40
N ILE A 168 -0.15 2.09 7.72
CA ILE A 168 -0.80 3.25 8.34
C ILE A 168 -1.72 2.77 9.46
N ALA A 169 -2.62 1.81 9.20
CA ALA A 169 -3.53 1.26 10.20
C ALA A 169 -2.79 0.73 11.44
N GLU A 170 -1.74 -0.05 11.23
CA GLU A 170 -0.91 -0.60 12.32
C GLU A 170 -0.17 0.49 13.11
N ARG A 171 0.15 1.64 12.50
CA ARG A 171 0.86 2.74 13.18
C ARG A 171 -0.08 3.69 13.90
N THR A 172 -1.23 3.98 13.31
CA THR A 172 -2.22 4.91 13.87
C THR A 172 -3.14 4.23 14.88
N GLY A 173 -3.27 2.91 14.82
CA GLY A 173 -4.31 2.19 15.56
C GLY A 173 -5.69 2.37 14.93
N ASP A 174 -5.77 2.53 13.61
CA ASP A 174 -7.03 2.59 12.90
C ASP A 174 -7.58 1.17 12.67
N TRP A 175 -8.57 0.80 13.47
CA TRP A 175 -9.15 -0.54 13.48
C TRP A 175 -9.90 -0.88 12.19
N LEU A 176 -10.68 0.07 11.65
CA LEU A 176 -11.47 -0.15 10.44
C LEU A 176 -10.55 -0.25 9.22
N LEU A 177 -9.50 0.56 9.17
CA LEU A 177 -8.48 0.47 8.12
C LEU A 177 -7.70 -0.85 8.21
N HIS A 178 -7.41 -1.34 9.42
CA HIS A 178 -6.78 -2.64 9.63
C HIS A 178 -7.64 -3.79 9.05
N LEU A 179 -8.93 -3.83 9.36
CA LEU A 179 -9.82 -4.88 8.86
C LEU A 179 -10.06 -4.79 7.35
N SER A 180 -10.25 -3.59 6.82
CA SER A 180 -10.46 -3.40 5.37
C SER A 180 -9.24 -3.84 4.56
N THR A 181 -8.04 -3.43 4.97
CA THR A 181 -6.80 -3.81 4.28
C THR A 181 -6.52 -5.31 4.36
N LEU A 182 -6.77 -5.96 5.51
CA LEU A 182 -6.68 -7.42 5.62
C LEU A 182 -7.65 -8.15 4.67
N LYS A 183 -8.89 -7.64 4.54
CA LYS A 183 -9.86 -8.18 3.59
C LYS A 183 -9.38 -8.05 2.15
N GLU A 184 -8.76 -6.92 1.81
CA GLU A 184 -8.16 -6.68 0.49
C GLU A 184 -6.92 -7.53 0.22
N MET A 185 -6.17 -7.94 1.25
CA MET A 185 -5.03 -8.86 1.11
C MET A 185 -5.45 -10.31 0.81
N LEU A 186 -6.65 -10.74 1.23
CA LEU A 186 -7.10 -12.14 1.12
C LEU A 186 -6.99 -12.74 -0.28
N PRO A 187 -7.46 -12.09 -1.38
CA PRO A 187 -7.38 -12.66 -2.72
C PRO A 187 -5.95 -12.97 -3.16
N TYR A 188 -4.99 -12.12 -2.77
CA TYR A 188 -3.58 -12.27 -3.10
C TYR A 188 -2.93 -13.42 -2.31
N LEU A 189 -3.24 -13.55 -1.02
CA LEU A 189 -2.78 -14.66 -0.19
C LEU A 189 -3.34 -15.99 -0.71
N ALA A 190 -4.61 -16.01 -1.11
CA ALA A 190 -5.25 -17.19 -1.69
C ALA A 190 -4.61 -17.58 -3.03
N ALA A 191 -4.46 -16.62 -3.95
CA ALA A 191 -3.93 -16.87 -5.30
C ALA A 191 -2.46 -17.31 -5.32
N SER A 192 -1.66 -16.91 -4.32
CA SER A 192 -0.24 -17.27 -4.21
C SER A 192 0.02 -18.55 -3.40
N GLY A 193 -1.02 -19.23 -2.93
CA GLY A 193 -0.87 -20.47 -2.15
C GLY A 193 -0.41 -20.26 -0.71
N HIS A 194 -0.52 -19.05 -0.15
CA HIS A 194 -0.28 -18.76 1.27
C HIS A 194 -1.44 -19.26 2.16
N ASN A 195 -1.85 -20.51 1.97
CA ASN A 195 -3.09 -21.11 2.49
C ASN A 195 -3.27 -20.96 4.01
N LEU A 196 -2.19 -21.08 4.79
CA LEU A 196 -2.25 -20.89 6.24
C LEU A 196 -2.62 -19.45 6.61
N TYR A 197 -2.01 -18.46 5.94
CA TYR A 197 -2.32 -17.06 6.17
C TYR A 197 -3.70 -16.69 5.63
N THR A 198 -4.09 -17.21 4.47
CA THR A 198 -5.45 -17.04 3.92
C THR A 198 -6.50 -17.55 4.89
N LYS A 199 -6.33 -18.76 5.40
CA LYS A 199 -7.25 -19.38 6.36
C LYS A 199 -7.31 -18.59 7.66
N SER A 200 -6.16 -18.27 8.25
CA SER A 200 -6.10 -17.53 9.51
C SER A 200 -6.69 -16.12 9.37
N ALA A 201 -6.38 -15.39 8.28
CA ALA A 201 -6.94 -14.08 8.00
C ALA A 201 -8.46 -14.13 7.79
N TYR A 202 -8.96 -15.13 7.08
CA TYR A 202 -10.40 -15.31 6.89
C TYR A 202 -11.14 -15.55 8.21
N PHE A 203 -10.66 -16.48 9.04
CA PHE A 203 -11.27 -16.74 10.36
C PHE A 203 -11.21 -15.51 11.25
N TYR A 204 -10.06 -14.84 11.30
CA TYR A 204 -9.88 -13.61 12.06
C TYR A 204 -10.87 -12.53 11.62
N LEU A 205 -10.95 -12.24 10.31
CA LEU A 205 -11.88 -11.23 9.79
C LEU A 205 -13.34 -11.55 10.15
N SER A 206 -13.74 -12.83 10.04
CA SER A 206 -15.09 -13.26 10.43
C SER A 206 -15.36 -13.03 11.92
N GLN A 207 -14.40 -13.27 12.81
CA GLN A 207 -14.54 -13.01 14.23
C GLN A 207 -14.57 -11.51 14.53
N MET A 208 -13.67 -10.74 13.91
CA MET A 208 -13.58 -9.30 14.14
C MET A 208 -14.80 -8.52 13.64
N GLN A 209 -15.51 -9.02 12.63
CA GLN A 209 -16.75 -8.43 12.14
C GLN A 209 -17.91 -8.55 13.13
N ASN A 210 -17.93 -9.60 13.94
CA ASN A 210 -18.96 -9.81 14.97
C ASN A 210 -18.50 -9.29 16.34
N LEU A 211 -17.33 -8.67 16.43
CA LEU A 211 -16.76 -8.25 17.71
C LEU A 211 -17.64 -7.24 18.45
N GLU A 212 -18.34 -6.37 17.72
CA GLU A 212 -19.27 -5.40 18.31
C GLU A 212 -20.44 -6.08 19.03
N SER A 213 -20.97 -7.19 18.48
CA SER A 213 -22.06 -7.95 19.11
C SER A 213 -21.56 -8.88 20.20
N ASP A 214 -20.44 -9.56 19.95
CA ASP A 214 -19.97 -10.68 20.76
C ASP A 214 -19.16 -10.17 21.97
N HIS A 215 -18.38 -9.09 21.78
CA HIS A 215 -17.47 -8.51 22.78
C HIS A 215 -17.38 -6.98 22.65
N PRO A 216 -18.46 -6.24 22.99
CA PRO A 216 -18.56 -4.78 22.76
C PRO A 216 -17.49 -3.96 23.48
N ASP A 217 -17.01 -4.43 24.63
CA ASP A 217 -15.92 -3.82 25.41
C ASP A 217 -14.57 -3.89 24.66
N ILE A 218 -14.25 -5.06 24.10
CA ILE A 218 -13.04 -5.25 23.28
C ILE A 218 -13.16 -4.44 21.99
N HIS A 219 -14.33 -4.46 21.34
CA HIS A 219 -14.59 -3.64 20.15
C HIS A 219 -14.34 -2.16 20.43
N ALA A 220 -14.86 -1.62 21.54
CA ALA A 220 -14.62 -0.24 21.95
C ALA A 220 -13.13 0.04 22.18
N HIS A 221 -12.38 -0.88 22.80
CA HIS A 221 -10.92 -0.73 22.94
C HIS A 221 -10.18 -0.72 21.59
N PHE A 222 -10.59 -1.57 20.66
CA PHE A 222 -9.98 -1.64 19.34
C PHE A 222 -10.25 -0.38 18.52
N MET A 223 -11.48 0.12 18.54
CA MET A 223 -11.87 1.39 17.92
C MET A 223 -11.10 2.59 18.49
N ASN A 224 -10.71 2.53 19.76
CA ASN A 224 -9.83 3.52 20.40
C ASN A 224 -8.33 3.28 20.14
N GLY A 225 -7.98 2.41 19.19
CA GLY A 225 -6.59 2.13 18.79
C GLY A 225 -5.76 1.34 19.80
N LYS A 226 -6.37 0.77 20.85
CA LYS A 226 -5.66 0.00 21.90
C LYS A 226 -5.21 -1.38 21.44
N HIS A 227 -5.49 -1.77 20.19
CA HIS A 227 -5.01 -3.00 19.58
C HIS A 227 -3.55 -2.91 19.08
N VAL A 228 -2.99 -1.69 19.02
CA VAL A 228 -1.59 -1.44 18.66
C VAL A 228 -0.77 -1.19 19.92
N VAL A 229 0.38 -1.86 20.02
CA VAL A 229 1.37 -1.56 21.06
C VAL A 229 2.19 -0.36 20.62
N ARG A 230 1.95 0.79 21.25
CA ARG A 230 2.86 1.94 21.18
C ARG A 230 3.93 1.74 22.24
N ARG A 231 5.20 1.75 21.85
CA ARG A 231 6.26 1.97 22.84
C ARG A 231 6.13 3.43 23.26
N SER A 232 5.79 3.66 24.51
CA SER A 232 6.06 4.94 25.15
C SER A 232 7.59 5.07 25.17
N ASP A 233 8.11 6.16 24.60
CA ASP A 233 9.51 6.53 24.80
C ASP A 233 9.77 6.85 26.28
#